data_AF-A0A7S1DBP4-F1
#
_entry.id   AF-A0A7S1DBP4-F1
#
_cell.length_a   1.000
_cell.length_b   1.000
_cell.length_c   1.000
_cell.angle_alpha   90.00
_cell.angle_beta   90.00
_cell.angle_gamma   90.00
#
_symmetry.space_group_name_H-M   'P 1'
#
loop_
_entity.id
_entity.type
_entity.pdbx_description
1 polymer ?
#
loop_
_entity_poly.entity_id
_entity_poly.type
_entity_poly.pdbx_seq_one_letter_code
_entity_poly.pdbx_strand_id
1 'polypeptide(L)'
;IVPMSPSADKKSQNPNSKKRWTVIGSSILIMAIVLYVSDASTWDLDSSFSGLSSSSAAGQITTDTRYKTRSLYDYHDVCIVGAGLSGSVIAERYASQRNQTSLIIERRDHIGGNCYDYIDEETGILVSKYGAHLFHTYYERVWEYIQQFSEWTPYEHKVVALIHGKHVPVPVNIDTVNALFDANVKDSKEMDAWLDKEQEKYPNGPTNSEEMAMSRVGKRLYELIFHPYTIKQWDKEPRDLGPEVTARIPVRNNHDGRYFADPHQALPSKGYTAIFQKMVMTNPLITMKLNTDYFDVQDKLKCGKLYYTGPIDRYFADMGLAKLEYRSLDFERRVVRDTNHFQPMGVVNHPNATLNYTRIVEYKHFLDQKSPHTILFLEHSKDNGEPYYPVPNPENKALFEKYKSMAQKETDVTFVGRLANYKYFNMDQTIENALQLFDDDVSTLDVIVWHKSCKEDLSWISSWQGGNLPVNRTFIYTNCHDKEFQLPSNAELHKVTGTSSTPAWQHHLARSKEIQFASQNMFVGCNLPMLEAKDSYAAIQRQSIFVDYATLPFKDCKSSKCSRSMSPGSASESFYVSQEGIKRFMGGISLASKKHAPPTLGKSSSTSEK
;
A
#
# COMPACT_ATOMS: atom_id res chain seq x y z
N ILE A 1 -20.27 21.01 41.36
CA ILE A 1 -21.07 20.95 42.61
C ILE A 1 -21.35 19.48 42.90
N VAL A 2 -21.19 19.11 44.16
CA VAL A 2 -21.19 17.76 44.78
C VAL A 2 -22.46 16.92 44.43
N PRO A 3 -22.34 15.58 44.31
CA PRO A 3 -23.46 14.66 44.04
C PRO A 3 -24.10 14.13 45.34
N MET A 4 -25.37 13.74 45.29
CA MET A 4 -26.00 12.94 46.35
C MET A 4 -26.44 11.59 45.79
N SER A 5 -25.76 10.53 46.24
CA SER A 5 -26.35 9.20 46.43
C SER A 5 -27.29 9.21 47.64
N PRO A 6 -28.16 8.20 47.79
CA PRO A 6 -27.80 7.17 48.77
C PRO A 6 -28.12 5.72 48.34
N SER A 7 -27.17 4.84 48.71
CA SER A 7 -27.32 3.44 49.11
C SER A 7 -28.35 3.30 50.26
N ALA A 8 -28.96 2.19 50.64
CA ALA A 8 -28.91 0.77 50.30
C ALA A 8 -30.14 0.09 50.97
N ASP A 9 -30.34 -1.18 50.60
CA ASP A 9 -30.70 -2.33 51.45
C ASP A 9 -31.96 -3.14 51.08
N LYS A 10 -31.68 -4.32 50.51
CA LYS A 10 -32.09 -5.67 50.94
C LYS A 10 -33.58 -5.94 51.22
N LYS A 11 -34.22 -6.76 50.38
CA LYS A 11 -34.36 -8.24 50.54
C LYS A 11 -35.34 -8.85 49.53
N SER A 12 -35.05 -10.11 49.24
CA SER A 12 -35.75 -11.12 48.42
C SER A 12 -37.28 -11.20 48.53
N GLN A 13 -37.96 -11.48 47.40
CA GLN A 13 -38.76 -12.69 47.16
C GLN A 13 -39.29 -12.74 45.71
N ASN A 14 -39.30 -13.94 45.13
CA ASN A 14 -39.68 -14.31 43.75
C ASN A 14 -41.08 -15.01 43.78
N PRO A 15 -41.64 -15.52 42.67
CA PRO A 15 -42.44 -14.90 41.60
C PRO A 15 -43.94 -15.30 41.63
N ASN A 16 -44.67 -14.85 40.59
CA ASN A 16 -46.00 -15.27 40.10
C ASN A 16 -47.22 -14.46 40.55
N SER A 17 -47.73 -13.62 39.63
CA SER A 17 -49.12 -13.76 39.18
C SER A 17 -49.34 -13.09 37.82
N LYS A 18 -49.88 -13.87 36.88
CA LYS A 18 -50.54 -13.38 35.67
C LYS A 18 -51.84 -12.67 36.08
N LYS A 19 -52.20 -11.56 35.41
CA LYS A 19 -53.58 -11.30 34.96
C LYS A 19 -53.66 -10.14 33.97
N ARG A 20 -54.31 -10.44 32.85
CA ARG A 20 -54.86 -9.57 31.79
C ARG A 20 -55.69 -8.42 32.36
N TRP A 21 -55.77 -7.30 31.62
CA TRP A 21 -57.02 -6.67 31.18
C TRP A 21 -56.83 -5.92 29.86
N THR A 22 -57.94 -5.78 29.16
CA THR A 22 -58.12 -5.57 27.72
C THR A 22 -58.62 -4.14 27.45
N VAL A 23 -58.19 -3.58 26.31
CA VAL A 23 -58.80 -2.59 25.38
C VAL A 23 -60.10 -1.89 25.80
N ILE A 24 -60.13 -0.55 25.61
CA ILE A 24 -61.12 0.35 24.96
C ILE A 24 -60.28 1.59 24.54
N GLY A 25 -60.26 2.20 23.35
CA GLY A 25 -61.18 2.28 22.21
C GLY A 25 -61.61 3.75 22.00
N SER A 26 -61.40 4.29 20.79
CA SER A 26 -62.00 5.54 20.20
C SER A 26 -61.24 6.87 20.47
N SER A 27 -60.96 7.81 19.54
CA SER A 27 -61.25 8.02 18.11
C SER A 27 -60.41 9.18 17.54
N ILE A 28 -59.92 9.02 16.30
CA ILE A 28 -59.98 9.94 15.12
C ILE A 28 -59.61 11.44 15.29
N LEU A 29 -58.54 11.92 14.61
CA LEU A 29 -58.63 12.77 13.41
C LEU A 29 -57.26 12.88 12.68
N ILE A 30 -57.31 12.68 11.36
CA ILE A 30 -56.24 12.78 10.37
C ILE A 30 -56.36 14.14 9.66
N MET A 31 -55.24 14.79 9.33
CA MET A 31 -55.18 15.62 8.12
C MET A 31 -53.84 15.43 7.42
N ALA A 32 -53.93 14.91 6.19
CA ALA A 32 -52.89 14.89 5.18
C ALA A 32 -53.10 16.08 4.24
N ILE A 33 -52.01 16.65 3.71
CA ILE A 33 -52.04 17.44 2.48
C ILE A 33 -51.04 16.80 1.52
N VAL A 34 -51.59 16.29 0.42
CA VAL A 34 -50.93 15.89 -0.81
C VAL A 34 -51.16 17.02 -1.80
N LEU A 35 -50.11 17.48 -2.49
CA LEU A 35 -50.24 17.97 -3.87
C LEU A 35 -49.05 17.47 -4.69
N TYR A 36 -49.40 16.88 -5.82
CA TYR A 36 -48.54 16.33 -6.88
C TYR A 36 -48.63 17.25 -8.11
N VAL A 37 -47.86 16.90 -9.16
CA VAL A 37 -47.88 17.38 -10.57
C VAL A 37 -46.80 18.45 -10.85
N SER A 38 -45.92 18.38 -11.85
CA SER A 38 -45.46 17.37 -12.84
C SER A 38 -44.28 17.97 -13.63
N ASP A 39 -43.46 17.13 -14.26
CA ASP A 39 -42.56 17.33 -15.42
C ASP A 39 -42.26 18.75 -15.93
N ALA A 40 -40.97 19.08 -16.10
CA ALA A 40 -40.38 19.32 -17.42
C ALA A 40 -38.87 19.58 -17.37
N SER A 41 -38.24 19.08 -18.43
CA SER A 41 -36.87 19.18 -18.91
C SER A 41 -36.24 20.58 -19.02
N THR A 42 -34.91 20.58 -18.83
CA THR A 42 -33.86 21.42 -19.46
C THR A 42 -33.88 22.94 -19.25
N TRP A 43 -32.71 23.52 -19.51
CA TRP A 43 -32.33 24.94 -19.61
C TRP A 43 -31.47 25.47 -18.46
N ASP A 44 -30.16 25.38 -18.70
CA ASP A 44 -29.16 26.38 -18.29
C ASP A 44 -29.72 27.80 -18.46
N LEU A 45 -29.45 28.67 -17.49
CA LEU A 45 -29.16 30.09 -17.74
C LEU A 45 -28.50 30.75 -16.53
N ASP A 46 -27.27 31.18 -16.79
CA ASP A 46 -26.44 32.09 -16.03
C ASP A 46 -27.10 33.48 -15.94
N SER A 47 -27.18 34.09 -14.75
CA SER A 47 -27.13 35.56 -14.55
C SER A 47 -27.31 35.98 -13.08
N SER A 48 -26.21 36.53 -12.53
CA SER A 48 -26.13 37.72 -11.70
C SER A 48 -27.26 38.05 -10.70
N PHE A 49 -26.98 37.88 -9.41
CA PHE A 49 -27.42 38.85 -8.40
C PHE A 49 -26.35 39.02 -7.31
N SER A 50 -25.89 40.26 -7.16
CA SER A 50 -24.90 40.70 -6.18
C SER A 50 -25.57 41.12 -4.88
N GLY A 51 -24.95 40.75 -3.76
CA GLY A 51 -24.95 41.53 -2.51
C GLY A 51 -25.91 41.10 -1.41
N LEU A 52 -25.40 40.38 -0.41
CA LEU A 52 -25.33 40.85 0.99
C LEU A 52 -24.53 39.85 1.85
N SER A 53 -23.50 40.37 2.50
CA SER A 53 -22.46 39.66 3.23
C SER A 53 -22.87 39.29 4.66
N SER A 54 -22.58 38.06 5.07
CA SER A 54 -22.30 37.72 6.48
C SER A 54 -21.10 36.77 6.53
N SER A 55 -20.05 37.21 7.19
CA SER A 55 -18.72 36.59 7.26
C SER A 55 -18.69 35.38 8.19
N SER A 56 -18.40 34.19 7.64
CA SER A 56 -17.83 33.05 8.35
C SER A 56 -16.64 32.55 7.53
N ALA A 57 -15.43 32.68 8.09
CA ALA A 57 -14.18 32.32 7.43
C ALA A 57 -13.97 30.80 7.43
N ALA A 58 -14.63 30.11 6.51
CA ALA A 58 -14.11 28.87 5.93
C ALA A 58 -13.38 29.27 4.65
N GLY A 59 -12.12 28.84 4.48
CA GLY A 59 -11.31 29.14 3.30
C GLY A 59 -11.97 28.62 2.03
N GLN A 60 -12.73 29.47 1.34
CA GLN A 60 -13.21 29.22 -0.01
C GLN A 60 -12.00 29.18 -0.94
N ILE A 61 -11.74 27.99 -1.48
CA ILE A 61 -10.91 27.81 -2.67
C ILE A 61 -11.56 28.63 -3.78
N THR A 62 -10.98 29.78 -4.10
CA THR A 62 -11.40 30.59 -5.24
C THR A 62 -11.08 29.80 -6.51
N THR A 63 -12.12 29.39 -7.23
CA THR A 63 -12.03 28.78 -8.56
C THR A 63 -11.52 29.82 -9.55
N ASP A 64 -10.20 29.91 -9.76
CA ASP A 64 -9.63 30.63 -10.91
C ASP A 64 -10.00 29.84 -12.18
N THR A 65 -10.92 30.40 -12.96
CA THR A 65 -11.57 29.86 -14.15
C THR A 65 -10.64 29.80 -15.39
N ARG A 66 -9.36 29.46 -15.21
CA ARG A 66 -8.39 29.31 -16.32
C ARG A 66 -7.87 27.88 -16.53
N TYR A 67 -8.38 26.91 -15.78
CA TYR A 67 -8.17 25.50 -16.06
C TYR A 67 -9.40 24.95 -16.79
N LYS A 68 -9.24 24.51 -18.05
CA LYS A 68 -10.25 23.66 -18.70
C LYS A 68 -10.37 22.40 -17.86
N THR A 69 -11.29 22.37 -16.90
CA THR A 69 -11.52 21.20 -16.05
C THR A 69 -12.10 20.12 -16.93
N ARG A 70 -11.29 19.09 -17.23
CA ARG A 70 -11.77 17.92 -17.94
C ARG A 70 -12.96 17.31 -17.21
N SER A 71 -13.96 16.92 -17.96
CA SER A 71 -15.15 16.26 -17.46
C SER A 71 -14.83 14.82 -17.03
N LEU A 72 -15.74 14.24 -16.25
CA LEU A 72 -15.75 12.80 -15.96
C LEU A 72 -15.85 11.96 -17.25
N TYR A 73 -16.52 12.51 -18.27
CA TYR A 73 -16.79 11.85 -19.55
C TYR A 73 -15.66 12.00 -20.60
N ASP A 74 -14.67 12.84 -20.30
CA ASP A 74 -13.51 13.02 -21.17
C ASP A 74 -12.58 11.81 -21.06
N TYR A 75 -11.82 11.55 -22.12
CA TYR A 75 -10.77 10.55 -22.06
C TYR A 75 -9.63 11.04 -21.15
N HIS A 76 -9.20 10.18 -20.24
CA HIS A 76 -8.01 10.36 -19.41
C HIS A 76 -7.03 9.22 -19.69
N ASP A 77 -5.73 9.50 -19.68
CA ASP A 77 -4.73 8.44 -19.86
C ASP A 77 -4.80 7.44 -18.70
N VAL A 78 -5.03 7.97 -17.49
CA VAL A 78 -5.07 7.20 -16.24
C VAL A 78 -6.31 7.60 -15.41
N CYS A 79 -7.09 6.62 -15.00
CA CYS A 79 -8.13 6.78 -13.96
C CYS A 79 -7.66 6.12 -12.66
N ILE A 80 -7.99 6.75 -11.53
CA ILE A 80 -7.54 6.32 -10.20
C ILE A 80 -8.72 6.38 -9.25
N VAL A 81 -8.99 5.28 -8.55
CA VAL A 81 -10.02 5.19 -7.52
C VAL A 81 -9.37 5.33 -6.16
N GLY A 82 -9.63 6.46 -5.50
CA GLY A 82 -9.14 6.84 -4.17
C GLY A 82 -8.07 7.94 -4.23
N ALA A 83 -8.26 8.99 -3.42
CA ALA A 83 -7.35 10.13 -3.28
C ALA A 83 -6.40 9.98 -2.06
N GLY A 84 -6.11 8.75 -1.63
CA GLY A 84 -5.08 8.47 -0.65
C GLY A 84 -3.67 8.51 -1.24
N LEU A 85 -2.66 8.12 -0.45
CA LEU A 85 -1.25 8.11 -0.85
C LEU A 85 -1.02 7.38 -2.18
N SER A 86 -1.45 6.13 -2.32
CA SER A 86 -1.23 5.35 -3.55
C SER A 86 -1.77 6.06 -4.79
N GLY A 87 -3.03 6.51 -4.74
CA GLY A 87 -3.65 7.17 -5.89
C GLY A 87 -3.02 8.52 -6.20
N SER A 88 -2.68 9.31 -5.17
CA SER A 88 -2.08 10.62 -5.36
C SER A 88 -0.65 10.55 -5.88
N VAL A 89 0.14 9.57 -5.43
CA VAL A 89 1.50 9.33 -5.96
C VAL A 89 1.45 8.93 -7.43
N ILE A 90 0.56 8.00 -7.79
CA ILE A 90 0.42 7.52 -9.18
C ILE A 90 0.00 8.68 -10.09
N ALA A 91 -1.04 9.45 -9.72
CA ALA A 91 -1.50 10.60 -10.51
C ALA A 91 -0.38 11.63 -10.69
N GLU A 92 0.31 11.96 -9.61
CA GLU A 92 1.38 12.95 -9.62
C GLU A 92 2.54 12.48 -10.50
N ARG A 93 2.97 11.21 -10.43
CA ARG A 93 4.04 10.67 -11.27
C ARG A 93 3.66 10.63 -12.75
N TYR A 94 2.45 10.20 -13.10
CA TYR A 94 1.99 10.21 -14.49
C TYR A 94 1.91 11.63 -15.06
N ALA A 95 1.42 12.58 -14.29
CA ALA A 95 1.34 13.97 -14.70
C ALA A 95 2.75 14.60 -14.84
N SER A 96 3.63 14.43 -13.86
CA SER A 96 4.93 15.11 -13.82
C SER A 96 6.01 14.46 -14.68
N GLN A 97 6.01 13.13 -14.81
CA GLN A 97 7.05 12.38 -15.53
C GLN A 97 6.63 11.94 -16.94
N ARG A 98 5.33 11.81 -17.22
CA ARG A 98 4.83 11.34 -18.53
C ARG A 98 3.97 12.37 -19.27
N ASN A 99 3.68 13.51 -18.66
CA ASN A 99 2.77 14.51 -19.21
C ASN A 99 1.40 13.90 -19.59
N GLN A 100 0.95 12.94 -18.79
CA GLN A 100 -0.29 12.18 -18.99
C GLN A 100 -1.38 12.68 -18.05
N THR A 101 -2.62 12.59 -18.52
CA THR A 101 -3.79 13.07 -17.81
C THR A 101 -4.33 12.03 -16.85
N SER A 102 -4.63 12.47 -15.63
CA SER A 102 -5.13 11.64 -14.55
C SER A 102 -6.49 12.12 -14.08
N LEU A 103 -7.44 11.20 -13.90
CA LEU A 103 -8.69 11.44 -13.18
C LEU A 103 -8.68 10.65 -11.86
N ILE A 104 -8.70 11.36 -10.74
CA ILE A 104 -8.87 10.76 -9.42
C ILE A 104 -10.35 10.87 -9.01
N ILE A 105 -10.92 9.74 -8.61
CA ILE A 105 -12.29 9.60 -8.10
C ILE A 105 -12.21 9.22 -6.64
N GLU A 106 -12.81 10.03 -5.77
CA GLU A 106 -12.82 9.84 -4.32
C GLU A 106 -14.24 9.94 -3.80
N ARG A 107 -14.65 8.92 -3.04
CA ARG A 107 -15.99 8.86 -2.46
C ARG A 107 -16.16 9.82 -1.28
N ARG A 108 -15.07 10.16 -0.60
CA ARG A 108 -15.05 11.13 0.50
C ARG A 108 -15.16 12.56 -0.03
N ASP A 109 -15.51 13.46 0.86
CA ASP A 109 -15.58 14.90 0.62
C ASP A 109 -14.21 15.61 0.70
N HIS A 110 -13.13 14.84 0.85
CA HIS A 110 -11.77 15.37 0.97
C HIS A 110 -10.73 14.41 0.36
N ILE A 111 -9.54 14.96 0.08
CA ILE A 111 -8.35 14.22 -0.36
C ILE A 111 -7.58 13.62 0.82
N GLY A 112 -6.53 12.85 0.54
CA GLY A 112 -5.57 12.37 1.54
C GLY A 112 -5.93 11.03 2.19
N GLY A 113 -7.11 10.48 1.89
CA GLY A 113 -7.57 9.22 2.48
C GLY A 113 -7.54 9.29 4.01
N ASN A 114 -6.90 8.32 4.66
CA ASN A 114 -6.78 8.31 6.13
C ASN A 114 -5.78 9.35 6.66
N CYS A 115 -4.88 9.87 5.82
CA CYS A 115 -3.93 10.91 6.24
C CYS A 115 -4.55 12.30 6.32
N TYR A 116 -5.85 12.45 6.01
CA TYR A 116 -6.52 13.74 6.05
C TYR A 116 -6.49 14.37 7.46
N ASP A 117 -6.00 15.60 7.50
CA ASP A 117 -5.98 16.46 8.67
C ASP A 117 -6.63 17.83 8.40
N TYR A 118 -7.07 18.47 9.47
CA TYR A 118 -7.75 19.76 9.45
C TYR A 118 -7.48 20.54 10.73
N ILE A 119 -7.62 21.86 10.67
CA ILE A 119 -7.56 22.71 11.87
C ILE A 119 -8.90 22.63 12.59
N ASP A 120 -8.88 22.16 13.84
CA ASP A 120 -10.05 22.14 14.71
C ASP A 120 -10.47 23.57 15.07
N GLU A 121 -11.70 23.96 14.73
CA GLU A 121 -12.17 25.34 14.88
C GLU A 121 -12.22 25.83 16.33
N GLU A 122 -12.53 24.94 17.29
CA GLU A 122 -12.65 25.30 18.70
C GLU A 122 -11.29 25.52 19.36
N THR A 123 -10.29 24.73 18.99
CA THR A 123 -8.98 24.74 19.67
C THR A 123 -7.87 25.40 18.86
N GLY A 124 -8.05 25.58 17.55
CA GLY A 124 -7.02 26.05 16.62
C GLY A 124 -5.90 25.03 16.37
N ILE A 125 -6.10 23.76 16.78
CA ILE A 125 -5.09 22.70 16.69
C ILE A 125 -5.34 21.88 15.41
N LEU A 126 -4.28 21.66 14.63
CA LEU A 126 -4.22 20.68 13.56
C LEU A 126 -4.39 19.27 14.11
N VAL A 127 -5.44 18.60 13.65
CA VAL A 127 -5.81 17.24 14.04
C VAL A 127 -6.02 16.36 12.82
N SER A 128 -5.68 15.08 12.96
CA SER A 128 -5.98 14.07 11.93
C SER A 128 -7.38 13.52 12.18
N LYS A 129 -8.24 13.51 11.16
CA LYS A 129 -9.62 13.01 11.28
C LYS A 129 -9.69 11.52 11.60
N TYR A 130 -8.65 10.78 11.21
CA TYR A 130 -8.63 9.32 11.20
C TYR A 130 -7.47 8.73 12.01
N GLY A 131 -7.22 9.30 13.19
CA GLY A 131 -6.17 8.87 14.10
C GLY A 131 -4.80 9.41 13.74
N ALA A 132 -3.84 9.27 14.67
CA ALA A 132 -2.50 9.84 14.51
C ALA A 132 -1.75 9.20 13.33
N HIS A 133 -1.25 10.04 12.42
CA HIS A 133 -0.37 9.65 11.32
C HIS A 133 1.00 10.27 11.53
N LEU A 134 2.02 9.42 11.67
CA LEU A 134 3.39 9.82 11.97
C LEU A 134 4.27 9.33 10.83
N PHE A 135 4.91 10.25 10.09
CA PHE A 135 5.74 9.87 8.95
C PHE A 135 7.13 9.44 9.44
N HIS A 136 7.54 8.26 8.98
CA HIS A 136 8.85 7.70 9.21
C HIS A 136 9.22 6.83 8.00
N THR A 137 10.50 6.77 7.63
CA THR A 137 10.96 5.93 6.51
C THR A 137 12.44 5.59 6.61
N TYR A 138 12.78 4.37 6.19
CA TYR A 138 14.16 3.97 5.86
C TYR A 138 14.46 4.06 4.36
N TYR A 139 13.45 4.28 3.52
CA TYR A 139 13.60 4.44 2.08
C TYR A 139 14.01 5.87 1.75
N GLU A 140 15.27 6.05 1.34
CA GLU A 140 15.78 7.36 0.92
C GLU A 140 14.97 7.93 -0.23
N ARG A 141 14.65 7.11 -1.23
CA ARG A 141 13.81 7.49 -2.38
C ARG A 141 12.46 8.09 -1.95
N VAL A 142 11.80 7.48 -0.96
CA VAL A 142 10.52 7.97 -0.44
C VAL A 142 10.71 9.32 0.25
N TRP A 143 11.80 9.47 1.00
CA TRP A 143 12.11 10.73 1.68
C TRP A 143 12.38 11.86 0.67
N GLU A 144 13.24 11.63 -0.31
CA GLU A 144 13.53 12.56 -1.40
C GLU A 144 12.28 12.92 -2.21
N TYR A 145 11.41 11.93 -2.46
CA TYR A 145 10.14 12.15 -3.15
C TYR A 145 9.22 13.07 -2.36
N ILE A 146 8.93 12.73 -1.10
CA ILE A 146 7.89 13.42 -0.35
C ILE A 146 8.30 14.83 0.09
N GLN A 147 9.60 15.09 0.24
CA GLN A 147 10.12 16.42 0.55
C GLN A 147 9.81 17.47 -0.53
N GLN A 148 9.50 17.06 -1.76
CA GLN A 148 9.09 17.98 -2.82
C GLN A 148 7.75 18.67 -2.50
N PHE A 149 6.93 18.11 -1.61
CA PHE A 149 5.54 18.53 -1.40
C PHE A 149 5.27 19.23 -0.06
N SER A 150 6.24 19.30 0.85
CA SER A 150 6.08 20.02 2.12
C SER A 150 7.42 20.42 2.72
N GLU A 151 7.38 21.43 3.58
CA GLU A 151 8.39 21.63 4.61
C GLU A 151 8.15 20.62 5.75
N TRP A 152 9.23 20.16 6.37
CA TRP A 152 9.20 19.09 7.36
C TRP A 152 9.81 19.55 8.67
N THR A 153 9.14 19.23 9.78
CA THR A 153 9.60 19.47 11.14
C THR A 153 10.10 18.14 11.72
N PRO A 154 11.38 18.02 12.13
CA PRO A 154 11.88 16.81 12.77
C PRO A 154 11.02 16.42 13.98
N TYR A 155 10.63 15.16 14.05
CA TYR A 155 9.77 14.67 15.13
C TYR A 155 10.01 13.19 15.36
N GLU A 156 10.61 12.86 16.51
CA GLU A 156 10.80 11.48 16.94
C GLU A 156 9.65 11.06 17.83
N HIS A 157 8.74 10.24 17.29
CA HIS A 157 7.55 9.84 18.02
C HIS A 157 7.91 9.00 19.24
N LYS A 158 7.26 9.24 20.39
CA LYS A 158 7.41 8.44 21.62
C LYS A 158 6.02 8.09 22.15
N VAL A 159 5.86 6.84 22.58
CA VAL A 159 4.62 6.33 23.15
C VAL A 159 4.90 5.80 24.55
N VAL A 160 3.93 6.00 25.46
CA VAL A 160 3.92 5.33 26.76
C VAL A 160 2.64 4.53 26.92
N ALA A 161 2.70 3.44 27.67
CA ALA A 161 1.53 2.71 28.15
C ALA A 161 1.24 3.05 29.62
N LEU A 162 -0.03 3.23 29.97
CA LEU A 162 -0.46 3.39 31.36
C LEU A 162 -0.80 2.02 31.97
N ILE A 163 0.08 1.53 32.86
CA ILE A 163 -0.01 0.19 33.47
C ILE A 163 0.15 0.35 34.98
N HIS A 164 -0.85 -0.12 35.74
CA HIS A 164 -0.86 -0.02 37.21
C HIS A 164 -0.54 1.39 37.75
N GLY A 165 -1.04 2.43 37.07
CA GLY A 165 -0.80 3.84 37.42
C GLY A 165 0.56 4.39 37.02
N LYS A 166 1.44 3.59 36.40
CA LYS A 166 2.74 4.01 35.88
C LYS A 166 2.68 4.21 34.36
N HIS A 167 3.27 5.31 33.87
CA HIS A 167 3.53 5.48 32.44
C HIS A 167 4.88 4.83 32.12
N VAL A 168 4.89 3.84 31.24
CA VAL A 168 6.10 3.10 30.85
C VAL A 168 6.31 3.18 29.34
N PRO A 169 7.56 3.27 28.84
CA PRO A 169 7.79 3.34 27.41
C PRO A 169 7.24 2.13 26.65
N VAL A 170 6.71 2.39 25.46
CA VAL A 170 6.48 1.37 24.44
C VAL A 170 7.14 1.93 23.18
N PRO A 171 8.14 1.25 22.59
CA PRO A 171 8.46 -0.18 22.71
C PRO A 171 9.18 -0.55 24.03
N VAL A 172 9.08 -1.82 24.43
CA VAL A 172 9.69 -2.32 25.68
C VAL A 172 11.20 -2.06 25.66
N ASN A 173 11.70 -1.42 26.70
CA ASN A 173 13.10 -1.06 26.89
C ASN A 173 13.54 -1.23 28.36
N ILE A 174 14.78 -0.84 28.71
CA ILE A 174 15.29 -0.95 30.09
C ILE A 174 14.39 -0.23 31.10
N ASP A 175 13.95 0.98 30.78
CA ASP A 175 13.10 1.78 31.67
C ASP A 175 11.74 1.11 31.91
N THR A 176 11.21 0.43 30.90
CA THR A 176 9.95 -0.32 30.99
C THR A 176 10.07 -1.44 32.02
N VAL A 177 11.10 -2.28 31.89
CA VAL A 177 11.33 -3.44 32.77
C VAL A 177 11.63 -2.98 34.20
N ASN A 178 12.44 -1.94 34.35
CA ASN A 178 12.73 -1.37 35.67
C ASN A 178 11.48 -0.79 36.34
N ALA A 179 10.65 -0.05 35.60
CA ALA A 179 9.45 0.55 36.16
C ALA A 179 8.37 -0.47 36.55
N LEU A 180 8.24 -1.57 35.79
CA LEU A 180 7.21 -2.58 36.04
C LEU A 180 7.62 -3.64 37.06
N PHE A 181 8.91 -3.97 37.14
CA PHE A 181 9.38 -5.13 37.91
C PHE A 181 10.48 -4.84 38.92
N ASP A 182 10.87 -3.57 39.08
CA ASP A 182 11.95 -3.15 39.98
C ASP A 182 13.26 -3.93 39.73
N ALA A 183 13.51 -4.28 38.45
CA ALA A 183 14.55 -5.21 38.04
C ALA A 183 15.98 -4.66 38.17
N ASN A 184 16.13 -3.34 38.31
CA ASN A 184 17.40 -2.62 38.48
C ASN A 184 18.43 -2.88 37.35
N VAL A 185 17.97 -3.18 36.13
CA VAL A 185 18.79 -3.36 34.93
C VAL A 185 19.49 -2.05 34.56
N LYS A 186 20.80 -2.09 34.33
CA LYS A 186 21.65 -0.90 34.11
C LYS A 186 22.13 -0.70 32.69
N ASP A 187 22.33 -1.78 31.96
CA ASP A 187 22.91 -1.73 30.62
C ASP A 187 22.31 -2.81 29.71
N SER A 188 22.77 -2.81 28.46
CA SER A 188 22.28 -3.75 27.45
C SER A 188 22.57 -5.20 27.77
N LYS A 189 23.72 -5.50 28.40
CA LYS A 189 24.11 -6.86 28.75
C LYS A 189 23.19 -7.41 29.84
N GLU A 190 22.88 -6.60 30.85
CA GLU A 190 21.91 -6.97 31.88
C GLU A 190 20.50 -7.13 31.32
N MET A 191 20.09 -6.27 30.37
CA MET A 191 18.78 -6.37 29.72
C MET A 191 18.67 -7.62 28.85
N ASP A 192 19.70 -7.96 28.08
CA ASP A 192 19.75 -9.20 27.29
C ASP A 192 19.66 -10.42 28.22
N ALA A 193 20.40 -10.43 29.34
CA ALA A 193 20.34 -11.50 30.33
C ALA A 193 18.99 -11.59 31.07
N TRP A 194 18.27 -10.47 31.23
CA TRP A 194 16.92 -10.44 31.76
C TRP A 194 15.93 -11.03 30.76
N LEU A 195 15.99 -10.58 29.50
CA LEU A 195 15.14 -11.07 28.41
C LEU A 195 15.36 -12.57 28.17
N ASP A 196 16.59 -13.07 28.18
CA ASP A 196 16.87 -14.49 27.95
C ASP A 196 16.23 -15.41 29.00
N LYS A 197 15.99 -14.91 30.22
CA LYS A 197 15.30 -15.65 31.28
C LYS A 197 13.78 -15.61 31.15
N GLU A 198 13.25 -14.57 30.52
CA GLU A 198 11.82 -14.31 30.40
C GLU A 198 11.24 -14.85 29.08
N GLN A 199 12.00 -14.74 28.00
CA GLN A 199 11.59 -15.11 26.64
C GLN A 199 11.37 -16.61 26.51
N GLU A 200 10.24 -16.97 25.92
CA GLU A 200 9.94 -18.34 25.57
C GLU A 200 10.64 -18.73 24.25
N LYS A 201 11.17 -19.96 24.18
CA LYS A 201 11.86 -20.44 22.98
C LYS A 201 10.90 -21.31 22.15
N TYR A 202 10.78 -20.97 20.87
CA TYR A 202 9.97 -21.70 19.90
C TYR A 202 10.90 -22.29 18.83
N PRO A 203 11.26 -23.59 18.90
CA PRO A 203 12.27 -24.18 18.01
C PRO A 203 11.97 -24.05 16.51
N ASN A 204 10.69 -24.01 16.14
CA ASN A 204 10.23 -23.86 14.76
C ASN A 204 9.86 -22.41 14.40
N GLY A 205 10.17 -21.45 15.28
CA GLY A 205 9.72 -20.07 15.21
C GLY A 205 8.27 -19.88 15.68
N PRO A 206 7.91 -18.66 16.11
CA PRO A 206 6.54 -18.31 16.48
C PRO A 206 5.60 -18.31 15.27
N THR A 207 4.43 -18.92 15.43
CA THR A 207 3.44 -19.13 14.36
C THR A 207 2.24 -18.19 14.43
N ASN A 208 2.07 -17.48 15.54
CA ASN A 208 0.97 -16.55 15.81
C ASN A 208 1.45 -15.37 16.68
N SER A 209 0.56 -14.40 16.95
CA SER A 209 0.92 -13.16 17.65
C SER A 209 1.23 -13.36 19.13
N GLU A 210 0.62 -14.37 19.77
CA GLU A 210 0.90 -14.74 21.16
C GLU A 210 2.33 -15.26 21.28
N GLU A 211 2.67 -16.29 20.51
CA GLU A 211 4.02 -16.87 20.49
C GLU A 211 5.08 -15.83 20.07
N MET A 212 4.74 -14.97 19.11
CA MET A 212 5.63 -13.89 18.67
C MET A 212 5.91 -12.90 19.80
N ALA A 213 4.91 -12.51 20.58
CA ALA A 213 5.14 -11.62 21.72
C ALA A 213 5.90 -12.34 22.85
N MET A 214 5.50 -13.56 23.23
CA MET A 214 6.15 -14.33 24.30
C MET A 214 7.61 -14.66 23.97
N SER A 215 7.92 -14.94 22.70
CA SER A 215 9.30 -15.16 22.26
C SER A 215 10.21 -13.93 22.35
N ARG A 216 9.62 -12.72 22.42
CA ARG A 216 10.35 -11.46 22.39
C ARG A 216 10.40 -10.75 23.74
N VAL A 217 9.35 -10.87 24.54
CA VAL A 217 9.25 -10.18 25.84
C VAL A 217 8.97 -11.11 27.02
N GLY A 218 8.66 -12.38 26.77
CA GLY A 218 8.25 -13.31 27.82
C GLY A 218 6.81 -13.10 28.30
N LYS A 219 6.31 -14.07 29.06
CA LYS A 219 4.91 -14.14 29.48
C LYS A 219 4.46 -12.94 30.31
N ARG A 220 5.28 -12.48 31.26
CA ARG A 220 4.91 -11.39 32.19
C ARG A 220 4.67 -10.07 31.48
N LEU A 221 5.52 -9.70 30.52
CA LEU A 221 5.33 -8.48 29.73
C LEU A 221 4.23 -8.66 28.69
N TYR A 222 4.09 -9.85 28.10
CA TYR A 222 3.00 -10.18 27.18
C TYR A 222 1.63 -9.93 27.83
N GLU A 223 1.40 -10.49 29.02
CA GLU A 223 0.14 -10.35 29.76
C GLU A 223 -0.17 -8.91 30.17
N LEU A 224 0.85 -8.09 30.45
CA LEU A 224 0.66 -6.69 30.89
C LEU A 224 0.47 -5.70 29.73
N ILE A 225 1.19 -5.88 28.63
CA ILE A 225 1.30 -4.87 27.56
C ILE A 225 0.56 -5.31 26.30
N PHE A 226 0.77 -6.56 25.87
CA PHE A 226 0.41 -7.00 24.53
C PHE A 226 -0.96 -7.68 24.50
N HIS A 227 -1.21 -8.66 25.35
CA HIS A 227 -2.44 -9.47 25.33
C HIS A 227 -3.71 -8.63 25.43
N PRO A 228 -3.93 -7.83 26.48
CA PRO A 228 -5.18 -7.10 26.63
C PRO A 228 -5.32 -5.93 25.64
N TYR A 229 -4.20 -5.34 25.19
CA TYR A 229 -4.23 -4.34 24.11
C TYR A 229 -4.62 -4.97 22.78
N THR A 230 -4.09 -6.16 22.48
CA THR A 230 -4.35 -6.88 21.22
C THR A 230 -5.81 -7.31 21.14
N ILE A 231 -6.36 -7.89 22.21
CA ILE A 231 -7.79 -8.22 22.26
C ILE A 231 -8.64 -6.98 22.01
N LYS A 232 -8.33 -5.86 22.65
CA LYS A 232 -9.12 -4.63 22.46
C LYS A 232 -9.00 -4.06 21.05
N GLN A 233 -7.81 -4.12 20.44
CA GLN A 233 -7.58 -3.61 19.10
C GLN A 233 -8.21 -4.50 18.02
N TRP A 234 -8.21 -5.82 18.20
CA TRP A 234 -8.53 -6.79 17.15
C TRP A 234 -9.81 -7.58 17.38
N ASP A 235 -10.36 -7.53 18.60
CA ASP A 235 -11.46 -8.39 19.06
C ASP A 235 -11.21 -9.89 18.79
N LYS A 236 -9.95 -10.30 18.97
CA LYS A 236 -9.48 -11.68 18.77
C LYS A 236 -8.39 -12.01 19.77
N GLU A 237 -8.27 -13.29 20.09
CA GLU A 237 -7.13 -13.78 20.85
C GLU A 237 -5.86 -13.67 20.01
N PRO A 238 -4.69 -13.30 20.59
CA PRO A 238 -3.46 -13.15 19.82
C PRO A 238 -2.99 -14.46 19.16
N ARG A 239 -3.38 -15.63 19.68
CA ARG A 239 -3.14 -16.93 19.03
C ARG A 239 -3.88 -17.12 17.70
N ASP A 240 -4.95 -16.37 17.46
CA ASP A 240 -5.76 -16.43 16.23
C ASP A 240 -5.31 -15.41 15.18
N LEU A 241 -4.26 -14.62 15.49
CA LEU A 241 -3.68 -13.59 14.64
C LEU A 241 -2.29 -14.02 14.18
N GLY A 242 -1.95 -13.72 12.92
CA GLY A 242 -0.64 -13.96 12.36
C GLY A 242 0.47 -13.21 13.11
N PRO A 243 1.69 -13.77 13.19
CA PRO A 243 2.78 -13.23 14.02
C PRO A 243 3.15 -11.78 13.66
N GLU A 244 2.87 -11.34 12.43
CA GLU A 244 3.11 -9.99 11.96
C GLU A 244 2.41 -8.88 12.78
N VAL A 245 1.35 -9.19 13.54
CA VAL A 245 0.65 -8.16 14.35
C VAL A 245 1.54 -7.65 15.47
N THR A 246 2.14 -8.54 16.27
CA THR A 246 2.97 -8.19 17.43
C THR A 246 4.46 -8.06 17.08
N ALA A 247 4.91 -8.63 15.95
CA ALA A 247 6.29 -8.50 15.48
C ALA A 247 6.74 -7.04 15.24
N ARG A 248 5.79 -6.15 14.98
CA ARG A 248 6.05 -4.75 14.56
C ARG A 248 6.56 -3.84 15.66
N ILE A 249 6.28 -4.16 16.93
CA ILE A 249 6.73 -3.34 18.06
C ILE A 249 8.11 -3.87 18.47
N PRO A 250 9.22 -3.11 18.32
CA PRO A 250 10.54 -3.61 18.67
C PRO A 250 10.68 -3.91 20.18
N VAL A 251 11.68 -4.68 20.55
CA VAL A 251 12.13 -4.80 21.95
C VAL A 251 13.55 -4.29 21.96
N ARG A 252 13.87 -3.43 22.92
CA ARG A 252 15.16 -2.75 22.98
C ARG A 252 15.92 -3.13 24.23
N ASN A 253 17.22 -3.29 24.08
CA ASN A 253 18.15 -3.52 25.17
C ASN A 253 18.84 -2.21 25.64
N ASN A 254 18.23 -1.05 25.39
CA ASN A 254 18.76 0.24 25.80
C ASN A 254 17.64 1.13 26.39
N HIS A 255 17.92 2.42 26.58
CA HIS A 255 16.95 3.41 27.10
C HIS A 255 16.24 4.20 26.00
N ASP A 256 16.37 3.81 24.73
CA ASP A 256 15.70 4.52 23.63
C ASP A 256 14.19 4.34 23.73
N GLY A 257 13.45 5.44 23.89
CA GLY A 257 11.99 5.47 24.00
C GLY A 257 11.26 5.83 22.69
N ARG A 258 11.97 6.02 21.57
CA ARG A 258 11.35 6.35 20.27
C ARG A 258 10.45 5.21 19.79
N TYR A 259 9.34 5.48 19.14
CA TYR A 259 8.47 4.41 18.65
C TYR A 259 9.04 3.76 17.38
N PHE A 260 9.66 4.57 16.54
CA PHE A 260 10.30 4.16 15.30
C PHE A 260 11.82 4.25 15.42
N ALA A 261 12.53 3.41 14.67
CA ALA A 261 14.00 3.41 14.60
C ALA A 261 14.52 3.93 13.25
N ASP A 262 13.59 4.30 12.36
CA ASP A 262 13.85 4.81 11.02
C ASP A 262 14.71 6.09 11.07
N PRO A 263 15.62 6.28 10.10
CA PRO A 263 16.51 7.43 10.05
C PRO A 263 15.77 8.75 9.80
N HIS A 264 14.72 8.72 8.97
CA HIS A 264 13.92 9.89 8.65
C HIS A 264 12.61 9.84 9.44
N GLN A 265 12.44 10.74 10.39
CA GLN A 265 11.22 10.90 11.19
C GLN A 265 10.87 12.39 11.29
N ALA A 266 9.74 12.76 10.71
CA ALA A 266 9.32 14.15 10.64
C ALA A 266 7.80 14.28 10.46
N LEU A 267 7.27 15.44 10.78
CA LEU A 267 5.88 15.80 10.51
C LEU A 267 5.82 16.95 9.49
N PRO A 268 4.83 16.97 8.59
CA PRO A 268 4.68 18.06 7.64
C PRO A 268 4.26 19.33 8.39
N SER A 269 5.03 20.41 8.25
CA SER A 269 4.84 21.65 9.03
C SER A 269 3.47 22.31 8.83
N LYS A 270 2.79 22.00 7.72
CA LYS A 270 1.45 22.51 7.37
C LYS A 270 0.37 21.41 7.33
N GLY A 271 0.67 20.23 7.90
CA GLY A 271 -0.21 19.07 7.83
C GLY A 271 -0.13 18.29 6.52
N TYR A 272 -0.65 17.06 6.56
CA TYR A 272 -0.68 16.13 5.45
C TYR A 272 -1.61 16.60 4.34
N THR A 273 -2.76 17.22 4.63
CA THR A 273 -3.68 17.73 3.60
C THR A 273 -2.96 18.71 2.67
N ALA A 274 -2.04 19.54 3.18
CA ALA A 274 -1.23 20.45 2.36
C ALA A 274 -0.29 19.72 1.37
N ILE A 275 0.25 18.56 1.76
CA ILE A 275 1.02 17.68 0.85
C ILE A 275 0.13 17.27 -0.33
N PHE A 276 -1.04 16.71 -0.05
CA PHE A 276 -1.95 16.24 -1.09
C PHE A 276 -2.42 17.37 -2.00
N GLN A 277 -2.74 18.54 -1.44
CA GLN A 277 -3.07 19.72 -2.24
C GLN A 277 -1.94 20.05 -3.22
N LYS A 278 -0.68 20.05 -2.76
CA LYS A 278 0.47 20.32 -3.63
C LYS A 278 0.66 19.24 -4.70
N MET A 279 0.51 17.96 -4.33
CA MET A 279 0.66 16.84 -5.26
C MET A 279 -0.38 16.84 -6.38
N VAL A 280 -1.67 17.01 -6.06
CA VAL A 280 -2.76 16.69 -6.99
C VAL A 280 -3.69 17.84 -7.35
N MET A 281 -3.65 18.98 -6.65
CA MET A 281 -4.54 20.12 -6.95
C MET A 281 -3.86 21.24 -7.76
N THR A 282 -2.53 21.20 -7.90
CA THR A 282 -1.76 22.27 -8.58
C THR A 282 -1.44 21.97 -10.04
N ASN A 283 -1.53 20.69 -10.45
CA ASN A 283 -1.18 20.26 -11.80
C ASN A 283 -2.42 20.21 -12.72
N PRO A 284 -2.46 20.95 -13.85
CA PRO A 284 -3.61 20.96 -14.77
C PRO A 284 -3.94 19.61 -15.41
N LEU A 285 -3.01 18.66 -15.40
CA LEU A 285 -3.22 17.32 -15.96
C LEU A 285 -3.96 16.39 -15.00
N ILE A 286 -4.15 16.80 -13.74
CA ILE A 286 -4.83 16.01 -12.72
C ILE A 286 -6.21 16.60 -12.47
N THR A 287 -7.24 15.80 -12.75
CA THR A 287 -8.64 16.11 -12.45
C THR A 287 -9.06 15.34 -11.21
N MET A 288 -9.79 15.99 -10.30
CA MET A 288 -10.29 15.39 -9.06
C MET A 288 -11.81 15.45 -9.00
N LYS A 289 -12.45 14.34 -8.61
CA LYS A 289 -13.88 14.24 -8.33
C LYS A 289 -14.08 13.65 -6.93
N LEU A 290 -14.36 14.53 -5.98
CA LEU A 290 -14.74 14.16 -4.60
C LEU A 290 -16.23 13.79 -4.56
N ASN A 291 -16.69 13.22 -3.44
CA ASN A 291 -18.06 12.77 -3.23
C ASN A 291 -18.60 11.87 -4.36
N THR A 292 -17.72 11.10 -4.98
CA THR A 292 -18.05 10.27 -6.15
C THR A 292 -17.59 8.85 -5.88
N ASP A 293 -18.53 7.92 -5.71
CA ASP A 293 -18.18 6.51 -5.60
C ASP A 293 -17.92 5.94 -7.00
N TYR A 294 -16.80 5.22 -7.16
CA TYR A 294 -16.40 4.61 -8.43
C TYR A 294 -17.50 3.73 -9.02
N PHE A 295 -18.20 2.95 -8.20
CA PHE A 295 -19.20 2.00 -8.69
C PHE A 295 -20.43 2.69 -9.30
N ASP A 296 -20.70 3.96 -8.95
CA ASP A 296 -21.81 4.77 -9.49
C ASP A 296 -21.47 5.41 -10.86
N VAL A 297 -20.19 5.40 -11.24
CA VAL A 297 -19.70 6.10 -12.42
C VAL A 297 -18.81 5.26 -13.33
N GLN A 298 -18.48 4.03 -12.97
CA GLN A 298 -17.56 3.15 -13.69
C GLN A 298 -17.93 2.98 -15.18
N ASP A 299 -19.21 2.95 -15.50
CA ASP A 299 -19.77 2.85 -16.86
C ASP A 299 -19.51 4.10 -17.72
N LYS A 300 -19.22 5.24 -17.09
CA LYS A 300 -19.00 6.54 -17.73
C LYS A 300 -17.51 6.84 -17.94
N LEU A 301 -16.62 6.08 -17.32
CA LEU A 301 -15.19 6.34 -17.35
C LEU A 301 -14.58 5.92 -18.68
N LYS A 302 -13.74 6.79 -19.24
CA LYS A 302 -12.93 6.50 -20.43
C LYS A 302 -11.47 6.67 -20.07
N CYS A 303 -10.79 5.56 -19.78
CA CYS A 303 -9.39 5.55 -19.40
C CYS A 303 -8.53 4.60 -20.20
N GLY A 304 -7.26 4.95 -20.38
CA GLY A 304 -6.24 4.03 -20.88
C GLY A 304 -5.86 2.96 -19.85
N LYS A 305 -5.67 3.35 -18.59
CA LYS A 305 -5.45 2.44 -17.45
C LYS A 305 -6.31 2.84 -16.25
N LEU A 306 -6.75 1.86 -15.45
CA LEU A 306 -7.44 2.08 -14.19
C LEU A 306 -6.60 1.57 -13.00
N TYR A 307 -6.38 2.41 -12.00
CA TYR A 307 -5.78 2.01 -10.72
C TYR A 307 -6.84 2.00 -9.62
N TYR A 308 -7.04 0.85 -8.99
CA TYR A 308 -8.00 0.67 -7.92
C TYR A 308 -7.30 0.56 -6.57
N THR A 309 -7.62 1.48 -5.64
CA THR A 309 -7.02 1.50 -4.28
C THR A 309 -7.98 1.16 -3.16
N GLY A 310 -9.25 0.89 -3.48
CA GLY A 310 -10.28 0.50 -2.53
C GLY A 310 -10.20 -0.95 -2.06
N PRO A 311 -11.14 -1.42 -1.21
CA PRO A 311 -11.20 -2.80 -0.76
C PRO A 311 -11.41 -3.77 -1.93
N ILE A 312 -10.51 -4.75 -2.07
CA ILE A 312 -10.55 -5.71 -3.18
C ILE A 312 -11.81 -6.58 -3.18
N ASP A 313 -12.32 -6.93 -2.00
CA ASP A 313 -13.56 -7.68 -1.84
C ASP A 313 -14.78 -6.88 -2.30
N ARG A 314 -14.78 -5.55 -2.11
CA ARG A 314 -15.81 -4.66 -2.63
C ARG A 314 -15.80 -4.61 -4.16
N TYR A 315 -14.61 -4.59 -4.78
CA TYR A 315 -14.50 -4.63 -6.25
C TYR A 315 -15.14 -5.90 -6.83
N PHE A 316 -14.95 -7.04 -6.17
CA PHE A 316 -15.49 -8.33 -6.59
C PHE A 316 -16.80 -8.73 -5.87
N ALA A 317 -17.58 -7.77 -5.38
CA ALA A 317 -18.77 -8.06 -4.57
C ALA A 317 -19.79 -8.95 -5.32
N ASP A 318 -19.96 -8.74 -6.63
CA ASP A 318 -20.91 -9.48 -7.47
C ASP A 318 -20.55 -10.97 -7.66
N MET A 319 -19.34 -11.37 -7.28
CA MET A 319 -18.84 -12.74 -7.39
C MET A 319 -19.34 -13.64 -6.25
N GLY A 320 -20.01 -13.06 -5.24
CA GLY A 320 -20.63 -13.81 -4.15
C GLY A 320 -19.64 -14.46 -3.17
N LEU A 321 -18.37 -14.03 -3.18
CA LEU A 321 -17.39 -14.44 -2.18
C LEU A 321 -17.66 -13.74 -0.83
N ALA A 322 -17.22 -14.36 0.26
CA ALA A 322 -17.31 -13.76 1.59
C ALA A 322 -16.46 -12.47 1.66
N LYS A 323 -16.92 -11.48 2.43
CA LYS A 323 -16.17 -10.23 2.66
C LYS A 323 -14.88 -10.50 3.42
N LEU A 324 -13.84 -9.73 3.12
CA LEU A 324 -12.62 -9.72 3.91
C LEU A 324 -12.88 -8.98 5.22
N GLU A 325 -12.30 -9.49 6.31
CA GLU A 325 -12.45 -8.87 7.61
C GLU A 325 -11.51 -7.66 7.74
N TYR A 326 -12.05 -6.52 8.17
CA TYR A 326 -11.25 -5.35 8.50
C TYR A 326 -11.62 -4.88 9.90
N ARG A 327 -10.63 -4.45 10.68
CA ARG A 327 -10.91 -3.63 11.86
C ARG A 327 -11.15 -2.20 11.45
N SER A 328 -12.20 -1.64 12.03
CA SER A 328 -12.53 -0.23 11.95
C SER A 328 -12.17 0.51 13.25
N LEU A 329 -12.25 1.84 13.22
CA LEU A 329 -12.00 2.71 14.36
C LEU A 329 -13.13 3.74 14.49
N ASP A 330 -13.38 4.12 15.74
CA ASP A 330 -14.18 5.28 16.12
C ASP A 330 -13.33 6.24 16.94
N PHE A 331 -13.49 7.54 16.72
CA PHE A 331 -12.67 8.57 17.34
C PHE A 331 -13.56 9.48 18.18
N GLU A 332 -13.51 9.31 19.51
CA GLU A 332 -14.21 10.19 20.42
C GLU A 332 -13.37 11.45 20.66
N ARG A 333 -13.79 12.58 20.05
CA ARG A 333 -13.20 13.91 20.24
C ARG A 333 -13.56 14.47 21.62
N ARG A 334 -12.56 14.91 22.39
CA ARG A 334 -12.73 15.65 23.63
C ARG A 334 -11.82 16.87 23.69
N VAL A 335 -12.36 18.01 24.12
CA VAL A 335 -11.57 19.22 24.40
C VAL A 335 -11.41 19.39 25.90
N VAL A 336 -10.18 19.60 26.34
CA VAL A 336 -9.88 19.99 27.73
C VAL A 336 -9.43 21.44 27.72
N ARG A 337 -10.19 22.27 28.44
CA ARG A 337 -9.96 23.72 28.50
C ARG A 337 -8.87 24.08 29.51
N ASP A 338 -8.27 25.24 29.29
CA ASP A 338 -7.31 25.90 30.18
C ASP A 338 -6.21 24.96 30.72
N THR A 339 -5.67 24.13 29.82
CA THR A 339 -4.61 23.18 30.15
C THR A 339 -3.49 23.24 29.13
N ASN A 340 -2.25 23.04 29.60
CA ASN A 340 -1.12 22.94 28.70
C ASN A 340 -1.15 21.59 27.98
N HIS A 341 -0.95 20.50 28.72
CA HIS A 341 -1.07 19.13 28.23
C HIS A 341 -1.89 18.30 29.22
N PHE A 342 -2.74 17.42 28.71
CA PHE A 342 -3.55 16.49 29.49
C PHE A 342 -2.75 15.26 29.92
N GLN A 343 -1.87 14.76 29.04
CA GLN A 343 -1.11 13.53 29.23
C GLN A 343 0.38 13.74 28.94
N PRO A 344 1.28 12.86 29.43
CA PRO A 344 2.73 13.11 29.35
C PRO A 344 3.32 13.01 27.94
N MET A 345 2.61 12.41 26.98
CA MET A 345 3.07 12.20 25.60
C MET A 345 1.92 12.38 24.62
N GLY A 346 2.23 12.65 23.35
CA GLY A 346 1.23 12.76 22.29
C GLY A 346 0.35 11.52 22.11
N VAL A 347 0.84 10.34 22.48
CA VAL A 347 0.05 9.10 22.49
C VAL A 347 0.30 8.33 23.78
N VAL A 348 -0.80 7.98 24.47
CA VAL A 348 -0.79 7.09 25.64
C VAL A 348 -1.65 5.86 25.36
N ASN A 349 -1.03 4.68 25.39
CA ASN A 349 -1.71 3.40 25.24
C ASN A 349 -2.33 2.96 26.56
N HIS A 350 -3.52 2.38 26.49
CA HIS A 350 -4.27 1.86 27.64
C HIS A 350 -4.48 0.35 27.48
N PRO A 351 -3.50 -0.50 27.81
CA PRO A 351 -3.62 -1.95 27.71
C PRO A 351 -4.61 -2.52 28.75
N ASN A 352 -5.25 -1.71 29.61
CA ASN A 352 -6.26 -2.19 30.55
C ASN A 352 -7.54 -2.69 29.83
N ALA A 353 -7.90 -3.96 30.01
CA ALA A 353 -9.08 -4.58 29.42
C ALA A 353 -10.43 -3.95 29.83
N THR A 354 -10.52 -3.24 30.96
CA THR A 354 -11.78 -2.62 31.43
C THR A 354 -12.12 -1.32 30.70
N LEU A 355 -11.18 -0.73 29.96
CA LEU A 355 -11.39 0.50 29.20
C LEU A 355 -11.80 0.16 27.77
N ASN A 356 -12.82 0.84 27.25
CA ASN A 356 -13.36 0.59 25.91
C ASN A 356 -12.61 1.32 24.77
N TYR A 357 -11.53 2.04 25.07
CA TYR A 357 -10.62 2.65 24.09
C TYR A 357 -9.22 2.06 24.22
N THR A 358 -8.48 2.00 23.10
CA THR A 358 -7.11 1.46 23.02
C THR A 358 -6.07 2.47 23.45
N ARG A 359 -6.23 3.72 23.02
CA ARG A 359 -5.28 4.81 23.31
C ARG A 359 -5.94 6.18 23.26
N ILE A 360 -5.23 7.16 23.81
CA ILE A 360 -5.57 8.58 23.73
C ILE A 360 -4.48 9.27 22.93
N VAL A 361 -4.89 10.00 21.89
CA VAL A 361 -4.02 10.89 21.11
C VAL A 361 -4.27 12.33 21.56
N GLU A 362 -3.23 13.04 21.97
CA GLU A 362 -3.27 14.47 22.29
C GLU A 362 -2.49 15.25 21.23
N TYR A 363 -3.22 15.86 20.28
CA TYR A 363 -2.63 16.47 19.08
C TYR A 363 -1.76 17.70 19.36
N LYS A 364 -1.91 18.33 20.54
CA LYS A 364 -1.10 19.49 20.94
C LYS A 364 0.39 19.18 21.08
N HIS A 365 0.74 17.92 21.37
CA HIS A 365 2.14 17.46 21.39
C HIS A 365 2.79 17.43 20.01
N PHE A 366 2.00 17.46 18.92
CA PHE A 366 2.52 17.44 17.56
C PHE A 366 2.75 18.87 17.08
N LEU A 367 3.88 19.11 16.42
CA LEU A 367 4.26 20.42 15.85
C LEU A 367 4.29 21.59 16.86
N ASP A 368 4.48 21.30 18.15
CA ASP A 368 4.55 22.29 19.24
C ASP A 368 3.43 23.35 19.23
N GLN A 369 2.23 22.93 18.83
CA GLN A 369 1.10 23.81 18.57
C GLN A 369 0.70 24.64 19.79
N LYS A 370 0.29 25.90 19.56
CA LYS A 370 -0.06 26.84 20.62
C LYS A 370 -1.57 27.02 20.71
N SER A 371 -2.12 26.69 21.87
CA SER A 371 -3.53 26.87 22.20
C SER A 371 -3.71 26.97 23.72
N PRO A 372 -4.67 27.76 24.26
CA PRO A 372 -5.03 27.71 25.68
C PRO A 372 -5.72 26.39 26.06
N HIS A 373 -6.14 25.60 25.09
CA HIS A 373 -6.83 24.33 25.27
C HIS A 373 -5.98 23.18 24.72
N THR A 374 -6.45 21.96 24.92
CA THR A 374 -5.92 20.79 24.22
C THR A 374 -7.08 19.93 23.70
N ILE A 375 -6.79 19.13 22.68
CA ILE A 375 -7.75 18.25 22.03
C ILE A 375 -7.25 16.81 22.04
N LEU A 376 -8.14 15.93 22.47
CA LEU A 376 -7.91 14.51 22.67
C LEU A 376 -8.81 13.71 21.73
N PHE A 377 -8.25 12.67 21.13
CA PHE A 377 -9.02 11.66 20.42
C PHE A 377 -8.83 10.33 21.15
N LEU A 378 -9.91 9.80 21.72
CA LEU A 378 -9.95 8.46 22.29
C LEU A 378 -10.29 7.49 21.15
N GLU A 379 -9.40 6.53 20.90
CA GLU A 379 -9.57 5.59 19.80
C GLU A 379 -10.27 4.31 20.28
N HIS A 380 -11.42 4.00 19.69
CA HIS A 380 -12.19 2.79 19.95
C HIS A 380 -12.12 1.87 18.73
N SER A 381 -11.71 0.61 18.93
CA SER A 381 -11.76 -0.38 17.86
C SER A 381 -13.16 -0.96 17.72
N LYS A 382 -13.60 -1.22 16.48
CA LYS A 382 -14.88 -1.85 16.17
C LYS A 382 -14.80 -2.67 14.88
N ASP A 383 -15.74 -3.60 14.67
CA ASP A 383 -15.78 -4.44 13.46
C ASP A 383 -16.31 -3.73 12.22
N ASN A 384 -17.27 -2.82 12.41
CA ASN A 384 -18.03 -2.22 11.31
C ASN A 384 -17.61 -0.76 11.08
N GLY A 385 -17.48 -0.36 9.82
CA GLY A 385 -17.20 1.02 9.44
C GLY A 385 -16.16 1.11 8.33
N GLU A 386 -15.44 2.23 8.27
CA GLU A 386 -14.33 2.42 7.33
C GLU A 386 -13.23 1.37 7.60
N PRO A 387 -12.72 0.68 6.57
CA PRO A 387 -11.68 -0.32 6.75
C PRO A 387 -10.33 0.35 7.05
N TYR A 388 -9.82 0.18 8.27
CA TYR A 388 -8.50 0.70 8.66
C TYR A 388 -7.42 -0.36 8.62
N TYR A 389 -7.68 -1.54 9.17
CA TYR A 389 -6.69 -2.61 9.32
C TYR A 389 -7.20 -3.92 8.73
N PRO A 390 -6.53 -4.49 7.71
CA PRO A 390 -6.72 -5.90 7.33
C PRO A 390 -6.51 -6.81 8.54
N VAL A 391 -7.36 -7.80 8.74
CA VAL A 391 -7.19 -8.80 9.82
C VAL A 391 -6.33 -9.97 9.32
N PRO A 392 -5.09 -10.13 9.83
CA PRO A 392 -4.16 -11.13 9.33
C PRO A 392 -4.35 -12.48 10.02
N ASN A 393 -5.46 -13.18 9.76
CA ASN A 393 -5.68 -14.54 10.24
C ASN A 393 -5.65 -15.57 9.08
N PRO A 394 -5.54 -16.87 9.37
CA PRO A 394 -5.47 -17.89 8.32
C PRO A 394 -6.65 -17.86 7.34
N GLU A 395 -7.86 -17.62 7.84
CA GLU A 395 -9.09 -17.58 7.04
C GLU A 395 -9.08 -16.43 6.02
N ASN A 396 -8.77 -15.21 6.46
CA ASN A 396 -8.68 -14.04 5.60
C ASN A 396 -7.48 -14.12 4.64
N LYS A 397 -6.37 -14.74 5.04
CA LYS A 397 -5.24 -15.01 4.13
C LYS A 397 -5.67 -15.92 2.97
N ALA A 398 -6.36 -17.02 3.29
CA ALA A 398 -6.87 -17.93 2.27
C ALA A 398 -7.94 -17.29 1.37
N LEU A 399 -8.80 -16.45 1.94
CA LEU A 399 -9.82 -15.70 1.19
C LEU A 399 -9.19 -14.64 0.28
N PHE A 400 -8.22 -13.88 0.77
CA PHE A 400 -7.52 -12.86 -0.03
C PHE A 400 -6.79 -13.47 -1.23
N GLU A 401 -6.18 -14.64 -1.11
CA GLU A 401 -5.54 -15.29 -2.27
C GLU A 401 -6.53 -15.63 -3.40
N LYS A 402 -7.81 -15.86 -3.08
CA LYS A 402 -8.86 -16.01 -4.11
C LYS A 402 -9.10 -14.69 -4.83
N TYR A 403 -9.29 -13.60 -4.08
CA TYR A 403 -9.48 -12.26 -4.65
C TYR A 403 -8.27 -11.80 -5.47
N LYS A 404 -7.05 -12.05 -4.97
CA LYS A 404 -5.81 -11.75 -5.68
C LYS A 404 -5.69 -12.52 -6.99
N SER A 405 -6.08 -13.80 -7.01
CA SER A 405 -6.12 -14.61 -8.23
C SER A 405 -7.15 -14.09 -9.26
N MET A 406 -8.19 -13.38 -8.82
CA MET A 406 -9.17 -12.72 -9.69
C MET A 406 -8.64 -11.39 -10.20
N ALA A 407 -8.06 -10.56 -9.31
CA ALA A 407 -7.39 -9.32 -9.68
C ALA A 407 -6.30 -9.52 -10.74
N GLN A 408 -5.54 -10.62 -10.67
CA GLN A 408 -4.51 -10.95 -11.67
C GLN A 408 -5.06 -11.26 -13.08
N LYS A 409 -6.37 -11.49 -13.22
CA LYS A 409 -7.03 -11.74 -14.52
C LYS A 409 -7.64 -10.48 -15.12
N GLU A 410 -7.75 -9.40 -14.35
CA GLU A 410 -8.17 -8.10 -14.86
C GLU A 410 -7.04 -7.54 -15.73
N THR A 411 -7.35 -7.25 -17.00
CA THR A 411 -6.34 -6.73 -17.95
C THR A 411 -6.22 -5.21 -17.91
N ASP A 412 -7.31 -4.53 -17.53
CA ASP A 412 -7.45 -3.08 -17.66
C ASP A 412 -7.43 -2.39 -16.28
N VAL A 413 -7.28 -3.17 -15.20
CA VAL A 413 -7.33 -2.69 -13.81
C VAL A 413 -6.14 -3.18 -13.01
N THR A 414 -5.42 -2.25 -12.40
CA THR A 414 -4.28 -2.50 -11.53
C THR A 414 -4.65 -2.22 -10.07
N PHE A 415 -4.43 -3.18 -9.18
CA PHE A 415 -4.78 -3.10 -7.76
C PHE A 415 -3.56 -2.69 -6.93
N VAL A 416 -3.67 -1.58 -6.19
CA VAL A 416 -2.54 -0.99 -5.46
C VAL A 416 -2.97 -0.33 -4.15
N GLY A 417 -2.12 -0.44 -3.13
CA GLY A 417 -2.31 0.17 -1.82
C GLY A 417 -2.91 -0.76 -0.76
N ARG A 418 -3.04 -0.22 0.45
CA ARG A 418 -3.39 -0.99 1.67
C ARG A 418 -4.64 -1.86 1.51
N LEU A 419 -5.73 -1.30 0.97
CA LEU A 419 -7.02 -1.99 0.90
C LEU A 419 -7.08 -2.97 -0.28
N ALA A 420 -6.57 -2.56 -1.44
CA ALA A 420 -6.57 -3.37 -2.65
C ALA A 420 -5.62 -4.57 -2.55
N ASN A 421 -4.50 -4.42 -1.84
CA ASN A 421 -3.57 -5.52 -1.58
C ASN A 421 -3.80 -6.22 -0.23
N TYR A 422 -4.85 -5.86 0.53
CA TYR A 422 -5.16 -6.40 1.86
C TYR A 422 -3.91 -6.50 2.78
N LYS A 423 -3.09 -5.44 2.78
CA LYS A 423 -1.80 -5.40 3.47
C LYS A 423 -1.73 -4.20 4.41
N TYR A 424 -1.24 -4.42 5.62
CA TYR A 424 -1.04 -3.34 6.58
C TYR A 424 0.25 -2.55 6.25
N PHE A 425 0.18 -1.66 5.26
CA PHE A 425 1.26 -0.74 4.92
C PHE A 425 1.33 0.49 5.81
N ASN A 426 2.54 0.91 6.18
CA ASN A 426 2.82 2.26 6.64
C ASN A 426 2.76 3.27 5.48
N MET A 427 2.84 4.58 5.78
CA MET A 427 2.77 5.63 4.75
C MET A 427 3.92 5.53 3.75
N ASP A 428 5.15 5.33 4.24
CA ASP A 428 6.36 5.17 3.43
C ASP A 428 6.27 3.96 2.50
N GLN A 429 5.83 2.81 3.03
CA GLN A 429 5.61 1.60 2.24
C GLN A 429 4.53 1.78 1.18
N THR A 430 3.50 2.59 1.48
CA THR A 430 2.42 2.90 0.53
C THR A 430 2.94 3.79 -0.61
N ILE A 431 3.80 4.76 -0.30
CA ILE A 431 4.45 5.61 -1.30
C ILE A 431 5.41 4.78 -2.15
N GLU A 432 6.29 3.99 -1.52
CA GLU A 432 7.25 3.13 -2.22
C GLU A 432 6.53 2.14 -3.14
N ASN A 433 5.45 1.52 -2.67
CA ASN A 433 4.66 0.60 -3.48
C ASN A 433 4.06 1.27 -4.73
N ALA A 434 3.62 2.53 -4.62
CA ALA A 434 3.08 3.30 -5.74
C ALA A 434 4.18 3.79 -6.70
N LEU A 435 5.34 4.20 -6.16
CA LEU A 435 6.51 4.59 -6.97
C LEU A 435 7.06 3.41 -7.76
N GLN A 436 7.22 2.24 -7.12
CA GLN A 436 7.66 1.03 -7.79
C GLN A 436 6.68 0.59 -8.88
N LEU A 437 5.37 0.64 -8.59
CA LEU A 437 4.36 0.30 -9.60
C LEU A 437 4.45 1.23 -10.82
N PHE A 438 4.61 2.54 -10.58
CA PHE A 438 4.81 3.50 -11.66
C PHE A 438 6.06 3.16 -12.49
N ASP A 439 7.18 2.83 -11.85
CA ASP A 439 8.40 2.43 -12.57
C ASP A 439 8.19 1.17 -13.41
N ASP A 440 7.55 0.15 -12.86
CA ASP A 440 7.24 -1.10 -13.56
C ASP A 440 6.36 -0.81 -14.78
N ASP A 441 5.35 0.06 -14.63
CA ASP A 441 4.44 0.46 -15.69
C ASP A 441 5.10 1.28 -16.82
N VAL A 442 6.18 2.01 -16.52
CA VAL A 442 6.86 2.87 -17.51
C VAL A 442 8.16 2.29 -18.06
N SER A 443 8.74 1.31 -17.38
CA SER A 443 9.94 0.57 -17.77
C SER A 443 9.66 -0.53 -18.80
N THR A 444 8.40 -0.93 -18.97
CA THR A 444 7.99 -1.75 -20.11
C THR A 444 8.17 -0.99 -21.41
N LEU A 445 9.34 -1.18 -22.03
CA LEU A 445 9.63 -0.77 -23.40
C LEU A 445 8.74 -1.55 -24.37
N ASP A 446 7.88 -0.84 -25.10
CA ASP A 446 7.35 -1.31 -26.37
C ASP A 446 8.51 -1.34 -27.36
N VAL A 447 9.19 -2.49 -27.51
CA VAL A 447 10.19 -2.69 -28.55
C VAL A 447 9.46 -3.04 -29.85
N ILE A 448 9.45 -2.10 -30.80
CA ILE A 448 8.96 -2.37 -32.16
C ILE A 448 10.15 -2.79 -33.01
N VAL A 449 10.16 -4.06 -33.45
CA VAL A 449 11.19 -4.60 -34.34
C VAL A 449 10.67 -4.59 -35.79
N TRP A 450 11.34 -3.83 -36.67
CA TRP A 450 11.03 -3.78 -38.11
C TRP A 450 12.04 -4.61 -38.93
N HIS A 451 11.51 -5.45 -39.82
CA HIS A 451 12.29 -6.24 -40.77
C HIS A 451 11.99 -5.84 -42.22
N LYS A 452 13.05 -5.71 -43.02
CA LYS A 452 13.09 -5.15 -44.39
C LYS A 452 12.27 -5.88 -45.47
N SER A 453 11.47 -6.89 -45.14
CA SER A 453 10.64 -7.61 -46.12
C SER A 453 9.33 -6.90 -46.47
N CYS A 454 8.98 -5.83 -45.76
CA CYS A 454 7.77 -5.06 -46.03
C CYS A 454 7.98 -4.09 -47.20
N LYS A 455 7.57 -4.49 -48.41
CA LYS A 455 7.34 -3.60 -49.56
C LYS A 455 5.96 -2.90 -49.44
N GLU A 456 5.58 -2.46 -48.26
CA GLU A 456 4.34 -1.68 -48.11
C GLU A 456 4.68 -0.20 -47.92
N ASP A 457 3.93 0.62 -48.64
CA ASP A 457 4.07 2.06 -48.71
C ASP A 457 3.90 2.68 -47.32
N LEU A 458 4.94 3.37 -46.84
CA LEU A 458 5.00 3.97 -45.51
C LEU A 458 4.35 5.36 -45.46
N SER A 459 3.54 5.72 -46.46
CA SER A 459 2.83 6.98 -46.55
C SER A 459 1.87 7.25 -45.38
N TRP A 460 1.48 6.20 -44.64
CA TRP A 460 0.66 6.34 -43.44
C TRP A 460 1.42 7.01 -42.27
N ILE A 461 2.75 6.85 -42.18
CA ILE A 461 3.58 7.49 -41.14
C ILE A 461 3.59 9.00 -41.32
N SER A 462 3.64 9.47 -42.57
CA SER A 462 3.49 10.89 -42.91
C SER A 462 2.05 11.42 -42.78
N SER A 463 1.05 10.54 -42.80
CA SER A 463 -0.37 10.90 -42.64
C SER A 463 -0.84 10.92 -41.18
N TRP A 464 0.01 10.52 -40.23
CA TRP A 464 -0.30 10.53 -38.80
C TRP A 464 -0.19 11.95 -38.25
N GLN A 465 -1.14 12.79 -38.64
CA GLN A 465 -1.35 14.14 -38.13
C GLN A 465 -2.57 14.12 -37.22
N GLY A 466 -2.41 13.86 -35.91
CA GLY A 466 -3.57 14.03 -35.01
C GLY A 466 -3.57 13.35 -33.64
N GLY A 467 -2.46 12.82 -33.15
CA GLY A 467 -2.33 12.36 -31.76
C GLY A 467 -0.87 12.36 -31.36
N ASN A 468 -0.54 12.54 -30.09
CA ASN A 468 0.83 12.30 -29.64
C ASN A 468 1.07 10.78 -29.70
N LEU A 469 2.15 10.33 -30.36
CA LEU A 469 2.61 8.94 -30.21
C LEU A 469 2.98 8.76 -28.73
N PRO A 470 2.58 7.66 -28.06
CA PRO A 470 2.96 7.41 -26.68
C PRO A 470 4.50 7.43 -26.54
N VAL A 471 4.98 8.26 -25.63
CA VAL A 471 6.41 8.41 -25.33
C VAL A 471 6.90 7.12 -24.65
N ASN A 472 8.06 6.59 -25.07
CA ASN A 472 8.70 5.29 -24.75
C ASN A 472 8.45 4.14 -25.74
N ARG A 473 8.91 4.29 -26.98
CA ARG A 473 9.14 3.15 -27.89
C ARG A 473 10.57 3.16 -28.40
N THR A 474 11.31 2.06 -28.23
CA THR A 474 12.60 1.83 -28.91
C THR A 474 12.31 1.15 -30.24
N PHE A 475 12.74 1.78 -31.33
CA PHE A 475 12.60 1.24 -32.67
C PHE A 475 13.88 0.52 -33.09
N ILE A 476 13.79 -0.79 -33.30
CA ILE A 476 14.91 -1.58 -33.82
C ILE A 476 14.68 -1.80 -35.31
N TYR A 477 15.52 -1.15 -36.13
CA TYR A 477 15.48 -1.26 -37.58
C TYR A 477 16.63 -2.13 -38.08
N THR A 478 16.31 -3.08 -38.96
CA THR A 478 17.30 -3.90 -39.66
C THR A 478 17.35 -3.55 -41.16
N ASN A 479 18.55 -3.16 -41.61
CA ASN A 479 18.98 -3.22 -43.01
C ASN A 479 18.38 -2.20 -44.02
N CYS A 480 18.18 -0.92 -43.69
CA CYS A 480 17.86 0.11 -44.71
C CYS A 480 19.12 0.62 -45.44
N HIS A 481 19.05 0.67 -46.78
CA HIS A 481 19.96 1.50 -47.58
C HIS A 481 19.38 2.92 -47.63
N ASP A 482 20.15 3.89 -47.16
CA ASP A 482 20.15 5.31 -47.54
C ASP A 482 18.80 6.04 -47.61
N LYS A 483 18.02 6.03 -46.53
CA LYS A 483 17.05 7.10 -46.24
C LYS A 483 17.23 7.60 -44.81
N GLU A 484 17.54 8.88 -44.67
CA GLU A 484 17.45 9.59 -43.38
C GLU A 484 15.98 9.70 -42.98
N PHE A 485 15.65 9.24 -41.77
CA PHE A 485 14.34 9.42 -41.17
C PHE A 485 14.44 10.54 -40.14
N GLN A 486 13.48 11.48 -40.13
CA GLN A 486 13.31 12.40 -39.01
C GLN A 486 12.47 11.73 -37.94
N LEU A 487 13.07 11.49 -36.77
CA LEU A 487 12.37 10.98 -35.59
C LEU A 487 11.96 12.14 -34.66
N PRO A 488 10.93 11.95 -33.82
CA PRO A 488 10.65 12.85 -32.71
C PRO A 488 11.87 12.98 -31.79
N SER A 489 12.04 14.14 -31.16
CA SER A 489 13.22 14.50 -30.34
C SER A 489 13.49 13.59 -29.13
N ASN A 490 12.58 12.68 -28.81
CA ASN A 490 12.60 11.78 -27.66
C ASN A 490 12.61 10.28 -28.04
N ALA A 491 12.89 9.94 -29.30
CA ALA A 491 13.04 8.56 -29.75
C ALA A 491 14.52 8.19 -29.95
N GLU A 492 14.95 7.06 -29.39
CA GLU A 492 16.29 6.49 -29.63
C GLU A 492 16.26 5.47 -30.77
N LEU A 493 17.21 5.60 -31.70
CA LEU A 493 17.35 4.72 -32.87
C LEU A 493 18.61 3.88 -32.77
N HIS A 494 18.46 2.55 -32.69
CA HIS A 494 19.59 1.63 -32.75
C HIS A 494 19.67 0.99 -34.14
N LYS A 495 20.68 1.37 -34.91
CA LYS A 495 20.95 0.80 -36.24
C LYS A 495 21.75 -0.50 -36.11
N VAL A 496 21.13 -1.63 -36.45
CA VAL A 496 21.84 -2.92 -36.53
C VAL A 496 22.28 -3.15 -37.98
N THR A 497 23.56 -2.93 -38.28
CA THR A 497 24.16 -3.24 -39.59
C THR A 497 24.77 -4.64 -39.57
N GLY A 498 24.17 -5.58 -40.30
CA GLY A 498 24.72 -6.92 -40.46
C GLY A 498 24.02 -7.68 -41.59
N THR A 499 24.79 -8.14 -42.57
CA THR A 499 24.33 -8.99 -43.66
C THR A 499 24.34 -10.45 -43.21
N SER A 500 23.35 -10.88 -42.43
CA SER A 500 23.10 -12.32 -42.26
C SER A 500 21.62 -12.60 -42.02
N SER A 501 21.08 -13.49 -42.84
CA SER A 501 19.78 -14.12 -42.63
C SER A 501 19.77 -14.86 -41.28
N THR A 502 18.98 -14.37 -40.31
CA THR A 502 18.78 -14.85 -38.90
C THR A 502 19.89 -14.49 -37.87
N PRO A 503 19.57 -14.39 -36.56
CA PRO A 503 19.19 -13.18 -35.84
C PRO A 503 20.38 -12.45 -35.16
N ALA A 504 21.14 -11.67 -35.93
CA ALA A 504 22.18 -10.79 -35.38
C ALA A 504 21.63 -9.75 -34.36
N TRP A 505 20.34 -9.40 -34.47
CA TRP A 505 19.66 -8.48 -33.55
C TRP A 505 19.47 -9.07 -32.14
N GLN A 506 19.23 -10.38 -32.00
CA GLN A 506 19.13 -11.05 -30.69
C GLN A 506 20.47 -11.02 -29.95
N HIS A 507 21.58 -11.20 -30.66
CA HIS A 507 22.92 -11.07 -30.09
C HIS A 507 23.30 -9.63 -29.74
N HIS A 508 22.75 -8.64 -30.44
CA HIS A 508 22.95 -7.23 -30.14
C HIS A 508 22.19 -6.82 -28.87
N LEU A 509 20.92 -7.22 -28.76
CA LEU A 509 20.07 -7.07 -27.56
C LEU A 509 20.68 -7.75 -26.33
N ALA A 510 21.21 -8.96 -26.49
CA ALA A 510 21.85 -9.70 -25.40
C ALA A 510 23.19 -9.10 -24.95
N ARG A 511 23.82 -8.23 -25.76
CA ARG A 511 25.10 -7.57 -25.44
C ARG A 511 24.93 -6.11 -24.98
N SER A 512 23.84 -5.44 -25.32
CA SER A 512 23.49 -4.15 -24.74
C SER A 512 23.01 -4.38 -23.31
N LYS A 513 23.79 -3.94 -22.32
CA LYS A 513 23.43 -4.02 -20.90
C LYS A 513 22.09 -3.31 -20.57
N GLU A 514 21.63 -2.42 -21.44
CA GLU A 514 20.41 -1.61 -21.26
C GLU A 514 19.12 -2.33 -21.66
N ILE A 515 19.15 -3.36 -22.51
CA ILE A 515 17.93 -3.94 -23.11
C ILE A 515 17.57 -5.31 -22.52
N GLN A 516 18.41 -5.89 -21.66
CA GLN A 516 18.20 -7.23 -21.08
C GLN A 516 16.97 -7.35 -20.15
N PHE A 517 16.32 -6.24 -19.77
CA PHE A 517 15.25 -6.24 -18.77
C PHE A 517 13.82 -6.04 -19.31
N ALA A 518 13.60 -5.85 -20.61
CA ALA A 518 12.29 -5.41 -21.07
C ALA A 518 11.85 -6.11 -22.38
N SER A 519 10.91 -7.06 -22.27
CA SER A 519 9.74 -7.08 -23.16
C SER A 519 8.76 -8.16 -22.71
N GLN A 520 7.50 -7.77 -22.47
CA GLN A 520 6.36 -8.69 -22.37
C GLN A 520 5.51 -8.72 -23.63
N ASN A 521 5.78 -7.88 -24.64
CA ASN A 521 5.11 -7.87 -25.94
C ASN A 521 6.12 -7.53 -27.03
N MET A 522 6.36 -8.46 -27.97
CA MET A 522 7.21 -8.23 -29.15
C MET A 522 6.31 -8.27 -30.39
N PHE A 523 6.08 -7.12 -31.03
CA PHE A 523 5.34 -7.05 -32.29
C PHE A 523 6.31 -7.12 -33.46
N VAL A 524 6.22 -8.21 -34.23
CA VAL A 524 6.95 -8.36 -35.51
C VAL A 524 5.98 -8.01 -36.63
N GLY A 525 6.16 -6.84 -37.24
CA GLY A 525 5.41 -6.44 -38.42
C GLY A 525 5.88 -7.19 -39.65
N CYS A 526 5.42 -8.43 -39.84
CA CYS A 526 5.46 -9.16 -41.10
C CYS A 526 4.22 -10.04 -41.17
N ASN A 527 3.51 -10.04 -42.30
CA ASN A 527 2.54 -11.08 -42.63
C ASN A 527 3.29 -12.43 -42.70
N LEU A 528 3.40 -13.10 -41.57
CA LEU A 528 3.56 -14.55 -41.46
C LEU A 528 2.24 -15.06 -40.87
N PRO A 529 1.68 -16.18 -41.39
CA PRO A 529 0.47 -16.73 -40.82
C PRO A 529 0.68 -16.97 -39.32
N MET A 530 -0.32 -16.61 -38.51
CA MET A 530 -0.42 -16.95 -37.09
C MET A 530 -0.27 -18.47 -36.91
N LEU A 531 0.96 -18.96 -36.83
CA LEU A 531 1.29 -20.32 -36.47
C LEU A 531 2.43 -20.25 -35.46
N GLU A 532 2.04 -20.58 -34.22
CA GLU A 532 2.92 -21.02 -33.13
C GLU A 532 3.87 -19.98 -32.49
N ALA A 533 3.33 -18.83 -32.09
CA ALA A 533 3.98 -17.95 -31.10
C ALA A 533 3.62 -18.31 -29.63
N LYS A 534 2.79 -19.34 -29.40
CA LYS A 534 2.40 -19.76 -28.03
C LYS A 534 3.42 -20.68 -27.36
N ASP A 535 4.15 -21.50 -28.11
CA ASP A 535 5.07 -22.49 -27.51
C ASP A 535 6.44 -21.91 -27.13
N SER A 536 6.86 -20.81 -27.76
CA SER A 536 8.09 -20.10 -27.38
C SER A 536 7.92 -19.25 -26.12
N TYR A 537 6.71 -18.77 -25.82
CA TYR A 537 6.41 -17.96 -24.63
C TYR A 537 6.48 -18.78 -23.33
N ALA A 538 5.99 -20.02 -23.36
CA ALA A 538 6.01 -20.91 -22.20
C ALA A 538 7.42 -21.43 -21.87
N ALA A 539 8.34 -21.45 -22.83
CA ALA A 539 9.73 -21.87 -22.61
C ALA A 539 10.56 -20.80 -21.88
N ILE A 540 10.29 -19.52 -22.14
CA ILE A 540 11.03 -18.39 -21.54
C ILE A 540 10.58 -18.15 -20.09
N GLN A 541 9.28 -18.26 -19.77
CA GLN A 541 8.82 -18.15 -18.38
C GLN A 541 9.26 -19.31 -17.46
N ARG A 542 9.50 -20.51 -18.02
CA ARG A 542 9.93 -21.68 -17.22
C ARG A 542 11.39 -21.62 -16.75
N GLN A 543 12.19 -20.65 -17.20
CA GLN A 543 13.58 -20.48 -16.77
C GLN A 543 13.80 -19.31 -15.80
N SER A 544 12.75 -18.57 -15.42
CA SER A 544 12.86 -17.46 -14.45
C SER A 544 12.56 -17.88 -13.01
N ILE A 545 12.60 -19.18 -12.70
CA ILE A 545 12.41 -19.72 -11.36
C ILE A 545 13.70 -20.45 -10.96
N PHE A 546 14.41 -19.85 -10.00
CA PHE A 546 15.67 -20.28 -9.38
C PHE A 546 16.91 -20.36 -10.28
N VAL A 547 17.83 -19.41 -10.10
CA VAL A 547 19.26 -19.68 -10.29
C VAL A 547 19.96 -19.39 -8.97
N ASP A 548 20.06 -20.44 -8.16
CA ASP A 548 21.07 -20.56 -7.12
C ASP A 548 22.46 -20.47 -7.77
N TYR A 549 23.36 -19.74 -7.11
CA TYR A 549 24.77 -19.66 -7.50
C TYR A 549 25.42 -21.05 -7.39
N ALA A 550 25.59 -21.74 -8.52
CA ALA A 550 26.44 -22.92 -8.61
C ALA A 550 27.22 -22.91 -9.94
N THR A 551 28.50 -22.56 -9.83
CA THR A 551 29.51 -22.67 -10.88
C THR A 551 29.80 -24.12 -11.25
N LEU A 552 29.51 -24.54 -12.48
CA LEU A 552 30.06 -25.77 -13.09
C LEU A 552 30.22 -25.61 -14.62
N PRO A 553 31.11 -26.41 -15.27
CA PRO A 553 32.15 -25.87 -16.14
C PRO A 553 31.86 -25.99 -17.64
N PHE A 554 32.53 -25.11 -18.40
CA PHE A 554 32.68 -25.18 -19.85
C PHE A 554 33.25 -26.54 -20.29
N LYS A 555 32.58 -27.17 -21.26
CA LYS A 555 33.16 -28.22 -22.11
C LYS A 555 33.00 -27.86 -23.59
N ASP A 556 34.16 -27.59 -24.17
CA ASP A 556 34.64 -27.89 -25.52
C ASP A 556 33.85 -27.44 -26.75
N CYS A 557 34.49 -26.59 -27.57
CA CYS A 557 34.78 -27.01 -28.94
C CYS A 557 36.05 -26.36 -29.51
N LYS A 558 36.91 -27.20 -30.09
CA LYS A 558 38.23 -26.92 -30.69
C LYS A 558 38.09 -26.24 -32.06
N SER A 559 38.95 -25.26 -32.35
CA SER A 559 39.82 -25.26 -33.55
C SER A 559 40.74 -24.03 -33.60
N SER A 560 42.03 -24.30 -33.43
CA SER A 560 43.19 -23.76 -34.17
C SER A 560 43.15 -22.30 -34.70
N LYS A 561 43.93 -21.41 -34.08
CA LYS A 561 45.14 -20.75 -34.64
C LYS A 561 45.42 -19.40 -33.96
N CYS A 562 46.72 -19.16 -33.79
CA CYS A 562 47.39 -17.88 -33.56
C CYS A 562 47.48 -17.33 -32.12
N SER A 563 48.62 -17.72 -31.53
CA SER A 563 49.43 -17.07 -30.50
C SER A 563 49.86 -15.63 -30.80
N ARG A 564 49.92 -14.79 -29.76
CA ARG A 564 50.97 -13.81 -29.35
C ARG A 564 50.29 -12.69 -28.53
N SER A 565 50.38 -12.67 -27.20
CA SER A 565 51.47 -12.18 -26.33
C SER A 565 51.85 -10.70 -26.54
N MET A 566 51.45 -9.83 -25.61
CA MET A 566 52.25 -8.75 -24.98
C MET A 566 51.42 -7.97 -23.90
N SER A 567 51.56 -8.38 -22.62
CA SER A 567 52.19 -7.69 -21.47
C SER A 567 51.91 -6.17 -21.17
N PRO A 568 52.16 -5.64 -19.94
CA PRO A 568 51.13 -5.31 -18.94
C PRO A 568 51.29 -3.91 -18.26
N GLY A 569 50.34 -3.53 -17.41
CA GLY A 569 50.44 -2.43 -16.43
C GLY A 569 49.04 -2.12 -15.90
N SER A 570 48.75 -1.98 -14.61
CA SER A 570 49.54 -1.81 -13.40
C SER A 570 48.70 -2.24 -12.18
N ALA A 571 49.40 -2.55 -11.10
CA ALA A 571 48.99 -3.22 -9.87
C ALA A 571 47.86 -2.59 -9.02
N SER A 572 47.16 -3.44 -8.26
CA SER A 572 47.10 -3.44 -6.78
C SER A 572 46.13 -4.56 -6.34
N GLU A 573 46.65 -5.74 -5.98
CA GLU A 573 46.83 -6.23 -4.60
C GLU A 573 45.54 -6.42 -3.79
N SER A 574 45.15 -7.68 -3.66
CA SER A 574 44.42 -8.21 -2.49
C SER A 574 44.93 -9.62 -2.21
N PHE A 575 45.19 -9.87 -0.94
CA PHE A 575 45.94 -11.00 -0.38
C PHE A 575 45.25 -12.36 -0.48
N TYR A 576 46.09 -13.40 -0.50
CA TYR A 576 45.85 -14.84 -0.31
C TYR A 576 45.19 -15.19 1.03
N VAL A 577 44.32 -16.22 1.06
CA VAL A 577 44.46 -17.45 1.89
C VAL A 577 43.71 -18.62 1.21
N SER A 578 44.37 -19.79 1.20
CA SER A 578 43.98 -21.07 0.60
C SER A 578 43.23 -22.02 1.56
N GLN A 579 42.71 -23.10 0.95
CA GLN A 579 41.94 -24.24 1.45
C GLN A 579 42.34 -24.88 2.79
N GLU A 580 41.36 -25.52 3.47
CA GLU A 580 41.42 -26.94 3.92
C GLU A 580 40.03 -27.37 4.47
N GLY A 581 39.52 -28.57 4.14
CA GLY A 581 38.33 -29.12 4.82
C GLY A 581 37.42 -30.13 4.09
N ILE A 582 37.99 -31.18 3.48
CA ILE A 582 37.24 -32.33 2.93
C ILE A 582 36.63 -33.19 4.06
N LYS A 583 35.34 -33.58 3.99
CA LYS A 583 34.86 -34.99 4.03
C LYS A 583 33.35 -35.19 4.36
N ARG A 584 32.71 -35.90 3.41
CA ARG A 584 31.84 -37.10 3.55
C ARG A 584 30.31 -36.97 3.72
N PHE A 585 29.66 -37.99 3.12
CA PHE A 585 28.26 -38.45 3.13
C PHE A 585 27.34 -37.70 2.14
N MET A 586 26.74 -38.28 1.08
CA MET A 586 26.53 -39.65 0.56
C MET A 586 26.39 -39.55 -0.99
N GLY A 587 26.91 -40.45 -1.84
CA GLY A 587 26.31 -41.76 -2.17
C GLY A 587 24.86 -41.59 -2.66
N GLY A 588 24.41 -41.86 -3.88
CA GLY A 588 24.85 -42.63 -5.04
C GLY A 588 23.56 -43.06 -5.79
N ILE A 589 23.67 -43.47 -7.07
CA ILE A 589 22.64 -44.17 -7.89
C ILE A 589 21.63 -43.21 -8.58
N SER A 590 21.76 -42.84 -9.87
CA SER A 590 21.64 -43.59 -11.14
C SER A 590 20.27 -44.19 -11.44
N LEU A 591 19.61 -43.72 -12.51
CA LEU A 591 18.86 -44.48 -13.56
C LEU A 591 18.11 -43.45 -14.43
N ALA A 592 18.60 -43.13 -15.63
CA ALA A 592 18.38 -43.83 -16.90
C ALA A 592 16.95 -43.67 -17.45
N SER A 593 16.86 -42.82 -18.47
CA SER A 593 15.72 -42.64 -19.37
C SER A 593 15.54 -43.83 -20.30
N LYS A 594 14.29 -44.23 -20.56
CA LYS A 594 13.91 -44.88 -21.83
C LYS A 594 12.54 -44.37 -22.29
N LYS A 595 12.53 -43.94 -23.55
CA LYS A 595 11.37 -43.59 -24.38
C LYS A 595 10.56 -44.83 -24.72
N HIS A 596 9.23 -44.73 -24.79
CA HIS A 596 8.45 -44.91 -26.02
C HIS A 596 6.94 -44.65 -25.83
N ALA A 597 6.29 -44.50 -26.98
CA ALA A 597 5.01 -43.87 -27.32
C ALA A 597 3.73 -44.65 -26.86
N PRO A 598 2.51 -44.09 -27.06
CA PRO A 598 1.26 -44.40 -26.34
C PRO A 598 0.43 -45.50 -27.07
N PRO A 599 -0.70 -46.06 -26.54
CA PRO A 599 -2.00 -45.35 -26.48
C PRO A 599 -3.06 -45.86 -25.44
N THR A 600 -4.19 -45.13 -25.41
CA THR A 600 -5.59 -45.58 -25.19
C THR A 600 -6.14 -46.05 -23.82
N LEU A 601 -7.25 -45.38 -23.46
CA LEU A 601 -8.55 -45.89 -22.96
C LEU A 601 -8.56 -46.93 -21.84
N GLY A 602 -9.21 -46.58 -20.72
CA GLY A 602 -9.71 -47.61 -19.79
C GLY A 602 -10.28 -47.04 -18.51
N LYS A 603 -11.59 -47.26 -18.31
CA LYS A 603 -12.41 -46.89 -17.16
C LYS A 603 -11.98 -47.57 -15.85
N SER A 604 -12.59 -47.07 -14.76
CA SER A 604 -12.86 -47.74 -13.48
C SER A 604 -11.67 -47.78 -12.53
N SER A 605 -11.79 -47.69 -11.21
CA SER A 605 -12.86 -47.40 -10.26
C SER A 605 -12.20 -47.56 -8.89
N SER A 606 -12.71 -46.84 -7.87
CA SER A 606 -12.57 -47.19 -6.45
C SER A 606 -11.15 -47.06 -5.87
N THR A 607 -10.88 -46.79 -4.60
CA THR A 607 -11.58 -46.33 -3.38
C THR A 607 -10.44 -46.19 -2.35
N SER A 608 -10.75 -45.60 -1.20
CA SER A 608 -9.97 -45.57 0.06
C SER A 608 -8.79 -44.59 0.07
N GLU A 609 -8.94 -43.46 0.76
CA GLU A 609 -8.78 -43.31 2.23
C GLU A 609 -7.33 -43.54 2.67
N LYS A 610 -6.58 -42.44 2.81
CA LYS A 610 -6.15 -41.93 4.11
C LYS A 610 -5.70 -40.48 4.01
#